data_AF-A0A1H4UJX5-F1
#
_entry.id   AF-A0A1H4UJX5-F1
#
_cell.length_a   1.000
_cell.length_b   1.000
_cell.length_c   1.000
_cell.angle_alpha   90.00
_cell.angle_beta   90.00
_cell.angle_gamma   90.00
#
_symmetry.space_group_name_H-M   'P 1'
#
loop_
_entity.id
_entity.type
_entity.pdbx_description
1 polymer ?
#
loop_
_entity_poly.entity_id
_entity_poly.type
_entity_poly.pdbx_seq_one_letter_code
_entity_poly.pdbx_strand_id
1 'polypeptide(L)'
;MNAAQSNLSEVIDQLRPADTSRAELAAQLGVTPQTLSRWTDRMPPPETVRKLAGVLGAPYSVVLAAALRSGGYVETRADLLEGQQVTVVSRDPDCAELEDANEGVTAAAFVDEAKAQEWARVRGALDLIDGGYGTREVSVSEVTVGQVRSPEFAEVFTARWDHASDVITVGEPYVLPEVPTRLAQSEDGAGAVDVNELRSNGKVFEGRVDALDPAAARVALGAAIARLRSEGKLLGPAEATGLQFTDRIAHVGSRVMYDATRDSGEPAPELTPALQALLKKLEKAPYELGGHDGQDLSGLARRQISYVWGGGGAVDATSGPDPIVSRTLDDERR
;
A
#
# COMPACT_ATOMS: atom_id res chain seq x y z
N MET A 1 11.02 0.88 -22.61
CA MET A 1 10.23 2.09 -22.94
C MET A 1 8.88 1.66 -23.48
N ASN A 2 7.81 2.24 -22.95
CA ASN A 2 6.44 1.82 -23.21
C ASN A 2 5.92 2.55 -24.45
N ALA A 3 5.64 1.85 -25.56
CA ALA A 3 5.06 2.42 -26.79
C ALA A 3 3.69 3.11 -26.55
N ALA A 4 3.18 3.01 -25.31
CA ALA A 4 1.91 3.53 -24.87
C ALA A 4 1.81 5.06 -24.76
N GLN A 5 2.94 5.77 -24.74
CA GLN A 5 2.99 7.23 -24.59
C GLN A 5 3.59 7.92 -25.83
N SER A 6 3.73 7.20 -26.93
CA SER A 6 4.48 7.67 -28.09
C SER A 6 3.61 8.33 -29.16
N ASN A 7 4.13 9.41 -29.73
CA ASN A 7 3.53 10.08 -30.90
C ASN A 7 3.66 9.18 -32.16
N LEU A 8 2.91 9.47 -33.23
CA LEU A 8 2.88 8.59 -34.41
C LEU A 8 4.27 8.38 -35.04
N SER A 9 5.12 9.41 -35.08
CA SER A 9 6.48 9.29 -35.62
C SER A 9 7.35 8.34 -34.79
N GLU A 10 7.17 8.33 -33.47
CA GLU A 10 7.91 7.46 -32.54
C GLU A 10 7.42 6.01 -32.66
N VAL A 11 6.10 5.79 -32.76
CA VAL A 11 5.54 4.45 -33.00
C VAL A 11 6.05 3.89 -34.34
N ILE A 12 6.14 4.73 -35.38
CA ILE A 12 6.74 4.34 -36.65
C ILE A 12 8.21 3.97 -36.47
N ASP A 13 9.01 4.75 -35.75
CA ASP A 13 10.43 4.44 -35.58
C ASP A 13 10.67 3.21 -34.71
N GLN A 14 9.79 2.94 -33.76
CA GLN A 14 9.88 1.79 -32.87
C GLN A 14 9.45 0.48 -33.54
N LEU A 15 8.36 0.51 -34.31
CA LEU A 15 7.74 -0.70 -34.86
C LEU A 15 8.10 -0.97 -36.32
N ARG A 16 8.73 -0.03 -37.02
CA ARG A 16 9.23 -0.29 -38.37
C ARG A 16 10.32 -1.36 -38.32
N PRO A 17 10.30 -2.34 -39.24
CA PRO A 17 11.39 -3.30 -39.38
C PRO A 17 12.74 -2.59 -39.55
N ALA A 18 13.79 -3.10 -38.90
CA ALA A 18 15.11 -2.45 -38.88
C ALA A 18 15.75 -2.31 -40.27
N ASP A 19 15.37 -3.19 -41.20
CA ASP A 19 15.78 -3.22 -42.60
C ASP A 19 14.92 -2.33 -43.52
N THR A 20 13.78 -1.82 -43.03
CA THR A 20 12.90 -0.94 -43.82
C THR A 20 13.26 0.52 -43.55
N SER A 21 13.57 1.27 -44.60
CA SER A 21 13.78 2.71 -44.52
C SER A 21 12.47 3.49 -44.43
N ARG A 22 12.51 4.74 -43.94
CA ARG A 22 11.35 5.64 -43.96
C ARG A 22 10.82 5.91 -45.38
N ALA A 23 11.70 5.92 -46.38
CA ALA A 23 11.33 6.14 -47.77
C ALA A 23 10.55 4.95 -48.35
N GLU A 24 11.01 3.72 -48.05
CA GLU A 24 10.30 2.50 -48.45
C GLU A 24 8.96 2.38 -47.74
N LEU A 25 8.89 2.71 -46.45
CA LEU A 25 7.62 2.77 -45.72
C LEU A 25 6.65 3.77 -46.36
N ALA A 26 7.11 4.98 -46.70
CA ALA A 26 6.29 5.97 -47.38
C ALA A 26 5.77 5.44 -48.74
N ALA A 27 6.63 4.77 -49.52
CA ALA A 27 6.26 4.15 -50.78
C ALA A 27 5.20 3.05 -50.60
N GLN A 28 5.37 2.16 -49.62
CA GLN A 28 4.39 1.12 -49.30
C GLN A 28 3.03 1.70 -48.92
N LEU A 29 3.03 2.82 -48.18
CA LEU A 29 1.81 3.52 -47.78
C LEU A 29 1.18 4.31 -48.94
N GLY A 30 1.94 4.60 -50.00
CA GLY A 30 1.49 5.43 -51.12
C GLY A 30 1.52 6.92 -50.80
N VAL A 31 2.42 7.35 -49.91
CA VAL A 31 2.61 8.74 -49.51
C VAL A 31 4.04 9.20 -49.77
N THR A 32 4.28 10.52 -49.74
CA THR A 32 5.65 11.03 -49.86
C THR A 32 6.39 10.94 -48.52
N PRO A 33 7.74 10.83 -48.52
CA PRO A 33 8.52 10.90 -47.28
C PRO A 33 8.29 12.20 -46.49
N GLN A 34 8.05 13.32 -47.19
CA GLN A 34 7.72 14.60 -46.56
C GLN A 34 6.36 14.54 -45.84
N THR A 35 5.38 13.86 -46.41
CA THR A 35 4.08 13.62 -45.76
C THR A 35 4.28 12.83 -44.47
N LEU A 36 5.11 11.78 -44.51
CA LEU A 36 5.39 10.94 -43.36
C LEU A 36 6.12 11.70 -42.24
N SER A 37 7.07 12.58 -42.59
CA SER A 37 7.74 13.47 -41.61
C SER A 37 6.80 14.49 -40.96
N ARG A 38 5.70 14.88 -41.63
CA ARG A 38 4.72 15.82 -41.09
C ARG A 38 3.73 15.18 -40.11
N TRP A 39 3.72 13.86 -39.97
CA TRP A 39 2.83 13.16 -39.05
C TRP A 39 3.22 13.25 -37.58
N THR A 40 4.32 13.94 -37.25
CA THR A 40 4.61 14.32 -35.87
C THR A 40 3.50 15.21 -35.31
N ASP A 41 3.00 16.15 -36.12
CA ASP A 41 2.07 17.21 -35.70
C ASP A 41 0.77 17.25 -36.53
N ARG A 42 0.52 16.22 -37.35
CA ARG A 42 -0.67 16.14 -38.21
C ARG A 42 -1.23 14.74 -38.29
N MET A 43 -2.56 14.66 -38.25
CA MET A 43 -3.27 13.39 -38.36
C MET A 43 -3.35 12.90 -39.82
N PRO A 44 -2.89 11.67 -40.13
CA PRO A 44 -3.15 11.04 -41.42
C PRO A 44 -4.63 10.67 -41.61
N PRO A 45 -5.10 10.48 -42.85
CA PRO A 45 -6.47 10.04 -43.10
C PRO A 45 -6.70 8.59 -42.61
N PRO A 46 -7.96 8.22 -42.27
CA PRO A 46 -8.26 6.93 -41.62
C PRO A 46 -7.77 5.70 -42.39
N GLU A 47 -7.86 5.73 -43.73
CA GLU A 47 -7.41 4.65 -44.59
C GLU A 47 -5.89 4.44 -44.49
N THR A 48 -5.12 5.53 -44.41
CA THR A 48 -3.67 5.48 -44.22
C THR A 48 -3.32 4.95 -42.84
N VAL A 49 -4.08 5.28 -41.78
CA VAL A 49 -3.88 4.70 -40.44
C VAL A 49 -4.09 3.19 -40.46
N ARG A 50 -5.16 2.70 -41.11
CA ARG A 50 -5.43 1.25 -41.24
C ARG A 50 -4.31 0.53 -42.00
N LYS A 51 -3.86 1.13 -43.11
CA LYS A 51 -2.76 0.59 -43.92
C LYS A 51 -1.44 0.57 -43.14
N LEU A 52 -1.17 1.64 -42.38
CA LEU A 52 0.01 1.74 -41.53
C LEU A 52 0.02 0.67 -40.43
N ALA A 53 -1.12 0.43 -39.78
CA ALA A 53 -1.24 -0.67 -38.81
C ALA A 53 -0.92 -2.04 -39.44
N GLY A 54 -1.41 -2.30 -40.66
CA GLY A 54 -1.07 -3.52 -41.39
C GLY A 54 0.42 -3.63 -41.72
N VAL A 55 1.04 -2.56 -42.22
CA VAL A 55 2.47 -2.54 -42.58
C VAL A 55 3.37 -2.71 -41.36
N LEU A 56 3.02 -2.10 -40.22
CA LEU A 56 3.78 -2.20 -38.98
C LEU A 56 3.50 -3.50 -38.21
N GLY A 57 2.52 -4.32 -38.64
CA GLY A 57 2.06 -5.48 -37.87
C GLY A 57 1.50 -5.12 -36.49
N ALA A 58 1.02 -3.89 -36.32
CA ALA A 58 0.58 -3.35 -35.04
C ALA A 58 -0.96 -3.34 -34.95
N PRO A 59 -1.54 -3.45 -33.73
CA PRO A 59 -2.99 -3.27 -33.57
C PRO A 59 -3.44 -1.88 -34.06
N TYR A 60 -4.56 -1.82 -34.78
CA TYR A 60 -5.10 -0.57 -35.32
C TYR A 60 -5.31 0.50 -34.23
N SER A 61 -5.77 0.10 -33.04
CA SER A 61 -5.97 1.00 -31.90
C SER A 61 -4.68 1.68 -31.44
N VAL A 62 -3.53 0.99 -31.49
CA VAL A 62 -2.23 1.56 -31.12
C VAL A 62 -1.82 2.65 -32.10
N VAL A 63 -1.94 2.37 -33.41
CA VAL A 63 -1.58 3.34 -34.46
C VAL A 63 -2.55 4.52 -34.48
N LEU A 64 -3.85 4.26 -34.30
CA LEU A 64 -4.87 5.31 -34.23
C LEU A 64 -4.65 6.22 -33.01
N ALA A 65 -4.38 5.66 -31.83
CA ALA A 65 -4.12 6.46 -30.63
C ALA A 65 -2.89 7.37 -30.81
N ALA A 66 -1.82 6.84 -31.40
CA ALA A 66 -0.62 7.63 -31.70
C ALA A 66 -0.90 8.73 -32.74
N ALA A 67 -1.72 8.44 -33.75
CA ALA A 67 -2.15 9.42 -34.76
C ALA A 67 -3.02 10.55 -34.16
N LEU A 68 -3.95 10.21 -33.27
CA LEU A 68 -4.79 11.18 -32.56
C LEU A 68 -3.95 12.07 -31.64
N ARG A 69 -2.96 11.49 -30.96
CA ARG A 69 -2.02 12.23 -30.11
C ARG A 69 -1.16 13.20 -30.91
N SER A 70 -0.58 12.75 -32.02
CA SER A 70 0.14 13.63 -32.96
C SER A 70 -0.73 14.74 -33.56
N GLY A 71 -2.05 14.52 -33.66
CA GLY A 71 -3.01 15.55 -34.07
C GLY A 71 -3.48 16.48 -32.95
N GLY A 72 -3.09 16.24 -31.70
CA GLY A 72 -3.54 17.00 -30.52
C GLY A 72 -4.97 16.71 -30.07
N TYR A 73 -5.59 15.62 -30.54
CA TYR A 73 -6.95 15.25 -30.15
C TYR A 73 -7.02 14.54 -28.80
N VAL A 74 -5.92 13.89 -28.41
CA VAL A 74 -5.75 13.22 -27.12
C VAL A 74 -4.33 13.44 -26.61
N GLU A 75 -4.16 13.56 -25.30
CA GLU A 75 -2.87 13.60 -24.64
C GLU A 75 -2.45 12.20 -24.20
N THR A 76 -3.42 11.41 -23.70
CA THR A 76 -3.18 10.08 -23.16
C THR A 76 -4.12 9.04 -23.75
N ARG A 77 -3.83 7.75 -23.52
CA ARG A 77 -4.76 6.67 -23.85
C ARG A 77 -5.99 6.66 -22.96
N ALA A 78 -5.91 7.26 -21.76
CA ALA A 78 -7.05 7.36 -20.86
C ALA A 78 -8.16 8.16 -21.55
N ASP A 79 -7.82 9.24 -22.26
CA ASP A 79 -8.78 10.08 -23.00
C ASP A 79 -9.61 9.30 -24.04
N LEU A 80 -9.10 8.17 -24.54
CA LEU A 80 -9.81 7.30 -25.50
C LEU A 80 -10.66 6.22 -24.81
N LEU A 81 -10.29 5.83 -23.60
CA LEU A 81 -10.88 4.71 -22.88
C LEU A 81 -11.83 5.17 -21.77
N GLU A 82 -11.64 6.38 -21.26
CA GLU A 82 -12.44 6.95 -20.19
C GLU A 82 -13.91 7.02 -20.59
N GLY A 83 -14.79 6.58 -19.69
CA GLY A 83 -16.23 6.51 -19.94
C GLY A 83 -16.67 5.34 -20.82
N GLN A 84 -15.76 4.52 -21.35
CA GLN A 84 -16.14 3.30 -22.07
C GLN A 84 -16.58 2.21 -21.09
N GLN A 85 -17.64 1.50 -21.46
CA GLN A 85 -18.13 0.34 -20.72
C GLN A 85 -17.37 -0.92 -21.16
N VAL A 86 -16.93 -1.70 -20.18
CA VAL A 86 -16.35 -3.02 -20.38
C VAL A 86 -16.99 -4.01 -19.42
N THR A 87 -17.15 -5.24 -19.85
CA THR A 87 -17.56 -6.34 -18.99
C THR A 87 -16.31 -7.01 -18.43
N VAL A 88 -16.15 -6.97 -17.11
CA VAL A 88 -15.07 -7.64 -16.39
C VAL A 88 -15.60 -8.94 -15.83
N VAL A 89 -14.86 -10.01 -16.07
CA VAL A 89 -15.10 -11.31 -15.47
C VAL A 89 -13.97 -11.57 -14.48
N SER A 90 -14.31 -11.75 -13.19
CA SER A 90 -13.34 -11.99 -12.12
C SER A 90 -13.70 -13.24 -11.33
N ARG A 91 -12.69 -13.89 -10.76
CA ARG A 91 -12.92 -14.89 -9.71
C ARG A 91 -13.23 -14.20 -8.40
N ASP A 92 -14.11 -14.80 -7.61
CA ASP A 92 -14.34 -14.38 -6.24
C ASP A 92 -13.01 -14.46 -5.43
N PRO A 93 -12.51 -13.32 -4.91
CA PRO A 93 -11.31 -13.31 -4.07
C PRO A 93 -11.50 -14.10 -2.76
N ASP A 94 -12.74 -14.30 -2.28
CA ASP A 94 -13.02 -15.03 -1.04
C ASP A 94 -12.93 -16.56 -1.23
N CYS A 95 -12.80 -17.04 -2.47
CA CYS A 95 -12.49 -18.43 -2.78
C CYS A 95 -10.98 -18.77 -2.64
N ALA A 96 -10.18 -17.91 -2.00
CA ALA A 96 -8.72 -17.99 -1.90
C ALA A 96 -8.17 -19.01 -0.88
N GLU A 97 -8.84 -20.16 -0.69
CA GLU A 97 -8.31 -21.23 0.18
C GLU A 97 -7.17 -22.06 -0.45
N LEU A 98 -6.59 -21.68 -1.60
CA LEU A 98 -5.54 -22.48 -2.24
C LEU A 98 -4.29 -21.66 -2.57
N GLU A 99 -3.17 -22.10 -2.00
CA GLU A 99 -1.80 -21.60 -2.06
C GLU A 99 -1.19 -21.55 -3.50
N ASP A 100 -1.96 -21.88 -4.53
CA ASP A 100 -1.57 -21.92 -5.95
C ASP A 100 -2.14 -20.73 -6.76
N ALA A 101 -2.28 -19.55 -6.15
CA ALA A 101 -2.79 -18.32 -6.79
C ALA A 101 -1.94 -17.82 -7.99
N ASN A 102 -0.84 -18.51 -8.33
CA ASN A 102 0.14 -18.07 -9.32
C ASN A 102 -0.04 -18.65 -10.74
N GLU A 103 -0.99 -19.54 -11.02
CA GLU A 103 -1.05 -20.23 -12.33
C GLU A 103 -2.25 -19.89 -13.26
N GLY A 104 -3.02 -18.82 -13.02
CA GLY A 104 -4.14 -18.50 -13.90
C GLY A 104 -4.53 -17.03 -14.01
N VAL A 105 -5.15 -16.68 -15.15
CA VAL A 105 -5.82 -15.38 -15.36
C VAL A 105 -6.90 -15.22 -14.28
N THR A 106 -6.67 -14.29 -13.34
CA THR A 106 -7.58 -13.99 -12.21
C THR A 106 -8.78 -13.15 -12.63
N ALA A 107 -8.63 -12.36 -13.70
CA ALA A 107 -9.71 -11.59 -14.32
C ALA A 107 -9.48 -11.38 -15.82
N ALA A 108 -10.56 -11.26 -16.59
CA ALA A 108 -10.57 -10.96 -18.01
C ALA A 108 -11.54 -9.80 -18.31
N ALA A 109 -11.21 -8.96 -19.29
CA ALA A 109 -12.03 -7.82 -19.69
C ALA A 109 -12.49 -7.98 -21.15
N PHE A 110 -13.76 -7.67 -21.40
CA PHE A 110 -14.40 -7.81 -22.70
C PHE A 110 -15.15 -6.52 -23.05
N VAL A 111 -15.12 -6.15 -24.32
CA VAL A 111 -15.99 -5.08 -24.86
C VAL A 111 -17.38 -5.65 -25.24
N ASP A 112 -17.50 -6.97 -25.30
CA ASP A 112 -18.69 -7.70 -25.71
C ASP A 112 -19.16 -8.58 -24.55
N GLU A 113 -20.34 -8.25 -24.00
CA GLU A 113 -20.94 -8.95 -22.86
C GLU A 113 -21.19 -10.44 -23.17
N ALA A 114 -21.61 -10.78 -24.39
CA ALA A 114 -21.90 -12.17 -24.74
C ALA A 114 -20.62 -13.02 -24.72
N LYS A 115 -19.50 -12.45 -25.16
CA LYS A 115 -18.18 -13.11 -25.05
C LYS A 115 -17.71 -13.23 -23.61
N ALA A 116 -18.00 -12.22 -22.78
CA ALA A 116 -17.70 -12.28 -21.35
C ALA A 116 -18.47 -13.42 -20.68
N GLN A 117 -19.77 -13.53 -20.95
CA GLN A 117 -20.64 -14.59 -20.45
C GLN A 117 -20.21 -15.97 -20.95
N GLU A 118 -19.84 -16.10 -22.24
CA GLU A 118 -19.33 -17.35 -22.79
C GLU A 118 -18.03 -17.77 -22.11
N TRP A 119 -17.10 -16.83 -21.93
CA TRP A 119 -15.84 -17.09 -21.24
C TRP A 119 -16.06 -17.50 -19.78
N ALA A 120 -16.93 -16.78 -19.05
CA ALA A 120 -17.27 -17.08 -17.67
C ALA A 120 -17.83 -18.51 -17.53
N ARG A 121 -18.76 -18.88 -18.43
CA ARG A 121 -19.34 -20.23 -18.48
C ARG A 121 -18.29 -21.31 -18.76
N VAL A 122 -17.42 -21.10 -19.75
CA VAL A 122 -16.37 -22.07 -20.10
C VAL A 122 -15.35 -22.19 -18.96
N ARG A 123 -14.93 -21.07 -18.38
CA ARG A 123 -13.97 -21.07 -17.28
C ARG A 123 -14.52 -21.74 -16.02
N GLY A 124 -15.77 -21.42 -15.64
CA GLY A 124 -16.44 -22.09 -14.54
C GLY A 124 -16.58 -23.60 -14.75
N ALA A 125 -16.87 -24.04 -15.98
CA ALA A 125 -16.91 -25.47 -16.31
C ALA A 125 -15.54 -26.16 -16.21
N LEU A 126 -14.46 -25.49 -16.59
CA LEU A 126 -13.10 -26.01 -16.45
C LEU A 126 -12.66 -26.07 -14.98
N ASP A 127 -13.00 -25.05 -14.20
CA ASP A 127 -12.69 -25.00 -12.77
C ASP A 127 -13.39 -26.14 -11.98
N LEU A 128 -14.59 -26.55 -12.41
CA LEU A 128 -15.29 -27.72 -11.86
C LEU A 128 -14.58 -29.07 -12.15
N ILE A 129 -13.78 -29.14 -13.22
CA ILE A 129 -13.07 -30.37 -13.61
C ILE A 129 -11.76 -30.50 -12.83
N ASP A 130 -11.09 -29.38 -12.53
CA ASP A 130 -9.77 -29.36 -11.90
C ASP A 130 -9.80 -29.46 -10.35
N GLY A 131 -10.89 -29.07 -9.68
CA GLY A 131 -10.96 -29.01 -8.22
C GLY A 131 -12.21 -29.68 -7.67
N GLY A 132 -12.10 -30.95 -7.27
CA GLY A 132 -13.21 -31.81 -6.86
C GLY A 132 -14.10 -31.37 -5.67
N TYR A 133 -13.95 -30.17 -5.12
CA TYR A 133 -14.87 -29.60 -4.12
C TYR A 133 -14.86 -28.07 -4.25
N GLY A 134 -16.03 -27.49 -4.55
CA GLY A 134 -16.28 -26.04 -4.56
C GLY A 134 -16.50 -25.45 -5.95
N THR A 135 -17.68 -24.89 -6.20
CA THR A 135 -17.90 -23.99 -7.33
C THR A 135 -17.03 -22.75 -7.11
N ARG A 136 -15.94 -22.59 -7.87
CA ARG A 136 -15.23 -21.30 -7.93
C ARG A 136 -16.18 -20.30 -8.58
N GLU A 137 -16.74 -19.40 -7.80
CA GLU A 137 -17.72 -18.45 -8.31
C GLU A 137 -17.00 -17.44 -9.23
N VAL A 138 -17.51 -17.33 -10.45
CA VAL A 138 -17.05 -16.38 -11.45
C VAL A 138 -18.09 -15.27 -11.49
N SER A 139 -17.69 -14.06 -11.13
CA SER A 139 -18.53 -12.87 -11.21
C SER A 139 -18.35 -12.18 -12.56
N VAL A 140 -19.46 -11.75 -13.14
CA VAL A 140 -19.50 -10.94 -14.38
C VAL A 140 -20.09 -9.59 -13.99
N SER A 141 -19.30 -8.53 -14.18
CA SER A 141 -19.69 -7.16 -13.80
C SER A 141 -19.43 -6.18 -14.94
N GLU A 142 -20.33 -5.24 -15.12
CA GLU A 142 -20.11 -4.11 -16.02
C GLU A 142 -19.34 -3.01 -15.27
N VAL A 143 -18.25 -2.54 -15.87
CA VAL A 143 -17.39 -1.50 -15.29
C VAL A 143 -17.18 -0.40 -16.33
N THR A 144 -17.29 0.85 -15.89
CA THR A 144 -16.90 1.99 -16.72
C THR A 144 -15.45 2.37 -16.44
N VAL A 145 -14.62 2.39 -17.49
CA VAL A 145 -13.19 2.69 -17.37
C VAL A 145 -13.00 4.13 -16.89
N GLY A 146 -12.14 4.30 -15.88
CA GLY A 146 -11.81 5.61 -15.30
C GLY A 146 -12.84 6.18 -14.32
N GLN A 147 -13.99 5.52 -14.13
CA GLN A 147 -15.05 5.99 -13.21
C GLN A 147 -15.00 5.33 -11.83
N VAL A 148 -14.17 4.30 -11.65
CA VAL A 148 -13.95 3.69 -10.33
C VAL A 148 -13.00 4.58 -9.55
N ARG A 149 -13.47 5.15 -8.44
CA ARG A 149 -12.61 5.87 -7.50
C ARG A 149 -11.72 4.85 -6.79
N SER A 150 -10.45 5.20 -6.59
CA SER A 150 -9.62 4.49 -5.63
C SER A 150 -10.35 4.47 -4.28
N PRO A 151 -10.36 3.34 -3.56
CA PRO A 151 -10.92 3.33 -2.22
C PRO A 151 -10.20 4.37 -1.36
N GLU A 152 -10.89 4.91 -0.37
CA GLU A 152 -10.21 5.72 0.65
C GLU A 152 -9.20 4.81 1.37
N PHE A 153 -7.99 5.32 1.57
CA PHE A 153 -6.93 4.62 2.26
C PHE A 153 -6.06 5.61 3.03
N ALA A 154 -5.37 5.12 4.04
CA ALA A 154 -4.37 5.85 4.80
C ALA A 154 -2.98 5.28 4.51
N GLU A 155 -2.04 6.14 4.14
CA GLU A 155 -0.62 5.80 4.13
C GLU A 155 -0.04 6.06 5.51
N VAL A 156 0.60 5.04 6.08
CA VAL A 156 1.27 5.13 7.37
C VAL A 156 2.76 4.87 7.18
N PHE A 157 3.56 5.82 7.63
CA PHE A 157 5.02 5.79 7.59
C PHE A 157 5.57 5.35 8.93
N THR A 158 6.54 4.44 8.93
CA THR A 158 7.26 4.05 10.13
C THR A 158 8.67 4.65 10.12
N ALA A 159 8.99 5.46 11.12
CA ALA A 159 10.36 5.84 11.42
C ALA A 159 10.97 4.87 12.44
N ARG A 160 12.24 4.48 12.24
CA ARG A 160 13.00 3.60 13.11
C ARG A 160 14.39 4.16 13.39
N TRP A 161 14.83 4.00 14.62
CA TRP A 161 16.18 4.27 15.10
C TRP A 161 16.74 2.99 15.72
N ASP A 162 18.00 2.68 15.43
CA ASP A 162 18.74 1.56 16.02
C ASP A 162 20.09 2.07 16.54
N HIS A 163 20.45 1.63 17.74
CA HIS A 163 21.65 2.10 18.44
C HIS A 163 22.94 1.89 17.66
N ALA A 164 23.08 0.79 16.89
CA ALA A 164 24.32 0.45 16.21
C ALA A 164 24.60 1.39 15.05
N SER A 165 23.54 1.85 14.37
CA SER A 165 23.64 2.83 13.29
C SER A 165 23.61 4.28 13.80
N ASP A 166 22.91 4.52 14.91
CA ASP A 166 22.54 5.85 15.42
C ASP A 166 21.85 6.75 14.37
N VAL A 167 21.16 6.14 13.40
CA VAL A 167 20.47 6.83 12.31
C VAL A 167 18.98 6.59 12.38
N ILE A 168 18.19 7.64 12.19
CA ILE A 168 16.75 7.53 11.97
C ILE A 168 16.49 7.25 10.49
N THR A 169 15.88 6.11 10.21
CA THR A 169 15.39 5.71 8.90
C THR A 169 13.88 5.81 8.86
N VAL A 170 13.32 6.16 7.70
CA VAL A 170 11.87 6.15 7.47
C VAL A 170 11.62 5.15 6.35
N GLY A 171 10.78 4.15 6.61
CA GLY A 171 10.44 3.12 5.63
C GLY A 171 9.48 3.62 4.56
N GLU A 172 9.25 2.79 3.56
CA GLU A 172 8.12 2.96 2.64
C GLU A 172 6.80 2.91 3.41
N PRO A 173 5.77 3.65 2.98
CA PRO A 173 4.47 3.61 3.63
C PRO A 173 3.84 2.24 3.46
N TYR A 174 3.08 1.82 4.47
CA TYR A 174 2.11 0.74 4.32
C TYR A 174 0.71 1.33 4.27
N VAL A 175 -0.18 0.66 3.54
CA VAL A 175 -1.54 1.14 3.26
C VAL A 175 -2.53 0.45 4.18
N LEU A 176 -3.36 1.24 4.85
CA LEU A 176 -4.49 0.77 5.66
C LEU A 176 -5.82 1.27 5.07
N PRO A 177 -6.93 0.55 5.28
CA PRO A 177 -8.24 0.96 4.79
C PRO A 177 -8.71 2.28 5.43
N GLU A 178 -8.28 2.58 6.66
CA GLU A 178 -8.64 3.77 7.40
C GLU A 178 -7.45 4.30 8.21
N VAL A 179 -7.51 5.58 8.60
CA VAL A 179 -6.52 6.19 9.49
C VAL A 179 -6.64 5.56 10.88
N PRO A 180 -5.56 4.96 11.43
CA PRO A 180 -5.60 4.39 12.79
C PRO A 180 -6.00 5.44 13.83
N THR A 181 -6.91 5.09 14.75
CA THR A 181 -7.44 5.99 15.79
C THR A 181 -6.33 6.70 16.57
N ARG A 182 -5.23 5.99 16.89
CA ARG A 182 -4.06 6.54 17.60
C ARG A 182 -3.36 7.67 16.84
N LEU A 183 -3.42 7.66 15.51
CA LEU A 183 -2.85 8.70 14.65
C LEU A 183 -3.87 9.81 14.41
N ALA A 184 -5.15 9.47 14.27
CA ALA A 184 -6.23 10.43 14.13
C ALA A 184 -6.39 11.35 15.37
N GLN A 185 -6.05 10.85 16.56
CA GLN A 185 -6.11 11.60 17.81
C GLN A 185 -4.84 12.42 18.11
N SER A 186 -3.79 12.25 17.31
CA SER A 186 -2.54 13.00 17.48
C SER A 186 -2.60 14.33 16.74
N GLU A 187 -2.28 15.43 17.41
CA GLU A 187 -2.26 16.78 16.81
C GLU A 187 -1.29 16.87 15.62
N ASP A 188 -0.16 16.17 15.70
CA ASP A 188 0.90 16.18 14.68
C ASP A 188 0.83 14.97 13.73
N GLY A 189 -0.21 14.13 13.84
CA GLY A 189 -0.38 12.92 13.01
C GLY A 189 0.67 11.83 13.26
N ALA A 190 1.45 11.93 14.34
CA ALA A 190 2.44 10.94 14.77
C ALA A 190 1.98 10.23 16.05
N GLY A 191 2.12 8.90 16.09
CA GLY A 191 1.78 8.10 17.26
C GLY A 191 2.76 8.26 18.41
N ALA A 192 2.52 7.50 19.48
CA ALA A 192 3.48 7.35 20.56
C ALA A 192 4.78 6.71 20.03
N VAL A 193 5.91 7.14 20.59
CA VAL A 193 7.22 6.54 20.29
C VAL A 193 7.38 5.28 21.13
N ASP A 194 7.45 4.13 20.46
CA ASP A 194 7.74 2.84 21.07
C ASP A 194 9.26 2.64 21.15
N VAL A 195 9.76 2.23 22.31
CA VAL A 195 11.19 1.99 22.52
C VAL A 195 11.44 0.60 23.07
N ASN A 196 12.53 -0.03 22.63
CA ASN A 196 12.98 -1.29 23.20
C ASN A 196 14.12 -1.04 24.20
N GLU A 197 13.94 -1.52 25.42
CA GLU A 197 14.84 -1.28 26.55
C GLU A 197 15.49 -2.59 27.02
N LEU A 198 16.79 -2.57 27.28
CA LEU A 198 17.48 -3.70 27.90
C LEU A 198 17.15 -3.77 29.39
N ARG A 199 16.60 -4.90 29.87
CA ARG A 199 16.27 -5.12 31.30
C ARG A 199 17.49 -5.05 32.21
N SER A 200 18.66 -5.40 31.68
CA SER A 200 19.90 -5.49 32.46
C SER A 200 20.42 -4.14 32.92
N ASN A 201 20.16 -3.07 32.16
CA ASN A 201 20.74 -1.75 32.43
C ASN A 201 19.78 -0.57 32.15
N GLY A 202 18.56 -0.86 31.73
CA GLY A 202 17.53 0.12 31.39
C GLY A 202 17.87 1.01 30.18
N LYS A 203 18.81 0.58 29.32
CA LYS A 203 19.21 1.34 28.14
C LYS A 203 18.35 0.99 26.92
N VAL A 204 17.94 2.02 26.20
CA VAL A 204 17.18 1.91 24.96
C VAL A 204 18.11 1.63 23.79
N PHE A 205 17.80 0.60 23.01
CA PHE A 205 18.62 0.18 21.86
C PHE A 205 17.90 0.30 20.51
N GLU A 206 16.57 0.46 20.50
CA GLU A 206 15.77 0.68 19.30
C GLU A 206 14.59 1.60 19.64
N GLY A 207 14.17 2.42 18.69
CA GLY A 207 13.00 3.28 18.80
C GLY A 207 12.21 3.30 17.49
N ARG A 208 10.88 3.40 17.60
CA ARG A 208 9.96 3.38 16.47
C ARG A 208 8.82 4.37 16.70
N VAL A 209 8.32 4.97 15.63
CA VAL A 209 7.04 5.68 15.64
C VAL A 209 6.38 5.52 14.29
N ASP A 210 5.05 5.44 14.29
CA ASP A 210 4.27 5.49 13.07
C ASP A 210 3.62 6.88 12.94
N ALA A 211 3.51 7.40 11.73
CA ALA A 211 2.86 8.68 11.46
C ALA A 211 2.22 8.72 10.07
N LEU A 212 1.30 9.67 9.87
CA LEU A 212 0.66 9.94 8.58
C LEU A 212 1.56 10.74 7.62
N ASP A 213 2.66 11.27 8.12
CA ASP A 213 3.64 12.03 7.34
C ASP A 213 5.08 11.58 7.71
N PRO A 214 5.97 11.37 6.71
CA PRO A 214 7.33 10.90 6.96
C PRO A 214 8.19 11.92 7.72
N ALA A 215 7.94 13.23 7.57
CA ALA A 215 8.66 14.25 8.32
C ALA A 215 8.18 14.29 9.77
N ALA A 216 6.87 14.18 10.02
CA ALA A 216 6.30 14.05 11.35
C ALA A 216 6.88 12.83 12.10
N ALA A 217 6.94 11.66 11.44
CA ALA A 217 7.57 10.46 12.02
C ALA A 217 9.03 10.71 12.43
N ARG A 218 9.81 11.35 11.55
CA ARG A 218 11.22 11.65 11.82
C ARG A 218 11.38 12.66 12.96
N VAL A 219 10.55 13.69 13.01
CA VAL A 219 10.60 14.72 14.06
C VAL A 219 10.22 14.12 15.41
N ALA A 220 9.12 13.37 15.48
CA ALA A 220 8.66 12.73 16.72
C ALA A 220 9.72 11.78 17.30
N LEU A 221 10.27 10.89 16.45
CA LEU A 221 11.32 9.97 16.87
C LEU A 221 12.61 10.72 17.21
N GLY A 222 12.99 11.73 16.42
CA GLY A 222 14.17 12.55 16.65
C GLY A 222 14.14 13.27 17.99
N ALA A 223 13.00 13.84 18.36
CA ALA A 223 12.79 14.49 19.65
C ALA A 223 12.90 13.49 20.82
N ALA A 224 12.29 12.30 20.69
CA ALA A 224 12.38 11.26 21.70
C ALA A 224 13.83 10.75 21.89
N ILE A 225 14.54 10.47 20.80
CA ILE A 225 15.94 10.02 20.83
C ILE A 225 16.85 11.12 21.41
N ALA A 226 16.68 12.39 21.02
CA ALA A 226 17.46 13.49 21.58
C ALA A 226 17.27 13.62 23.10
N ARG A 227 16.04 13.47 23.57
CA ARG A 227 15.73 13.46 25.01
C ARG A 227 16.38 12.27 25.71
N LEU A 228 16.19 11.04 25.23
CA LEU A 228 16.79 9.84 25.81
C LEU A 228 18.32 9.92 25.84
N ARG A 229 18.93 10.55 24.83
CA ARG A 229 20.37 10.84 24.80
C ARG A 229 20.79 11.77 25.91
N SER A 230 20.05 12.86 26.12
CA SER A 230 20.32 13.82 27.21
C SER A 230 20.15 13.20 28.60
N GLU A 231 19.27 12.21 28.73
CA GLU A 231 19.05 11.44 29.97
C GLU A 231 20.08 10.31 30.18
N GLY A 232 21.00 10.09 29.23
CA GLY A 232 21.97 9.00 29.28
C GLY A 232 21.36 7.60 29.17
N LYS A 233 20.12 7.50 28.64
CA LYS A 233 19.35 6.25 28.52
C LYS A 233 19.56 5.51 27.22
N LEU A 234 20.21 6.11 26.22
CA LEU A 234 20.52 5.40 24.99
C LEU A 234 21.69 4.43 25.19
N LEU A 235 21.57 3.26 24.58
CA LEU A 235 22.69 2.35 24.40
C LEU A 235 23.69 2.97 23.43
N GLY A 236 24.98 2.96 23.78
CA GLY A 236 26.02 3.48 22.91
C GLY A 236 26.14 2.68 21.61
N PRO A 237 26.60 3.28 20.49
CA PRO A 237 26.71 2.58 19.21
C PRO A 237 27.67 1.39 19.22
N ALA A 238 28.71 1.46 20.05
CA ALA A 238 29.68 0.38 20.24
C ALA A 238 29.31 -0.58 21.40
N GLU A 239 28.26 -0.29 22.16
CA GLU A 239 27.83 -1.14 23.27
C GLU A 239 27.02 -2.32 22.73
N ALA A 240 27.43 -3.54 23.08
CA ALA A 240 26.71 -4.73 22.66
C ALA A 240 25.38 -4.86 23.41
N THR A 241 24.30 -5.12 22.69
CA THR A 241 22.99 -5.44 23.29
C THR A 241 22.97 -6.80 23.99
N GLY A 242 23.93 -7.68 23.66
CA GLY A 242 23.94 -9.07 24.12
C GLY A 242 22.90 -9.96 23.42
N LEU A 243 22.10 -9.40 22.51
CA LEU A 243 21.07 -10.12 21.76
C LEU A 243 21.70 -10.94 20.64
N GLN A 244 21.35 -12.21 20.58
CA GLN A 244 21.72 -13.08 19.47
C GLN A 244 20.84 -12.80 18.26
N PHE A 245 21.29 -13.23 17.08
CA PHE A 245 20.51 -13.13 15.84
C PHE A 245 19.13 -13.79 15.96
N THR A 246 19.04 -14.91 16.66
CA THR A 246 17.76 -15.60 16.94
C THR A 246 16.82 -14.77 17.81
N ASP A 247 17.37 -13.98 18.74
CA ASP A 247 16.58 -13.08 19.59
C ASP A 247 16.01 -11.92 18.76
N ARG A 248 16.78 -11.44 17.78
CA ARG A 248 16.31 -10.44 16.81
C ARG A 248 15.21 -10.98 15.88
N ILE A 249 15.34 -12.22 15.38
CA ILE A 249 14.27 -12.84 14.59
C ILE A 249 13.01 -13.01 15.45
N ALA A 250 13.15 -13.52 16.67
CA ALA A 250 12.05 -13.72 17.60
C ALA A 250 11.36 -12.39 17.93
N HIS A 251 12.15 -11.32 18.11
CA HIS A 251 11.68 -9.96 18.31
C HIS A 251 10.83 -9.47 17.14
N VAL A 252 11.36 -9.55 15.91
CA VAL A 252 10.67 -9.09 14.70
C VAL A 252 9.37 -9.90 14.49
N GLY A 253 9.43 -11.22 14.63
CA GLY A 253 8.26 -12.08 14.47
C GLY A 253 7.15 -11.78 15.48
N SER A 254 7.50 -11.62 16.76
CA SER A 254 6.51 -11.30 17.80
C SER A 254 5.91 -9.92 17.63
N ARG A 255 6.70 -8.97 17.12
CA ARG A 255 6.23 -7.61 16.83
C ARG A 255 5.29 -7.56 15.64
N VAL A 256 5.60 -8.26 14.55
CA VAL A 256 4.71 -8.34 13.38
C VAL A 256 3.34 -8.90 13.76
N MET A 257 3.33 -9.93 14.62
CA MET A 257 2.07 -10.47 15.12
C MET A 257 1.34 -9.50 16.05
N TYR A 258 2.06 -8.83 16.97
CA TYR A 258 1.45 -7.84 17.85
C TYR A 258 0.80 -6.72 17.04
N ASP A 259 1.51 -6.16 16.07
CA ASP A 259 1.02 -5.13 15.15
C ASP A 259 -0.24 -5.64 14.40
N ALA A 260 -0.21 -6.87 13.88
CA ALA A 260 -1.35 -7.47 13.18
C ALA A 260 -2.59 -7.64 14.08
N THR A 261 -2.40 -8.15 15.30
CA THR A 261 -3.50 -8.32 16.27
C THR A 261 -4.05 -7.01 16.82
N ARG A 262 -3.17 -6.00 16.93
CA ARG A 262 -3.54 -4.67 17.41
C ARG A 262 -4.35 -3.91 16.36
N ASP A 263 -3.95 -4.02 15.09
CA ASP A 263 -4.57 -3.27 14.00
C ASP A 263 -5.89 -3.91 13.52
N SER A 264 -6.10 -5.23 13.72
CA SER A 264 -7.36 -5.91 13.34
C SER A 264 -8.47 -5.82 14.39
N GLY A 265 -8.15 -5.54 15.66
CA GLY A 265 -9.12 -5.60 16.76
C GLY A 265 -9.63 -7.01 17.07
N GLU A 266 -9.10 -8.03 16.40
CA GLU A 266 -9.42 -9.43 16.63
C GLU A 266 -8.59 -9.98 17.80
N PRO A 267 -9.13 -10.91 18.60
CA PRO A 267 -8.34 -11.60 19.60
C PRO A 267 -7.16 -12.29 18.91
N ALA A 268 -5.97 -12.17 19.50
CA ALA A 268 -4.77 -12.79 18.95
C ALA A 268 -5.05 -14.26 18.58
N PRO A 269 -4.71 -14.71 17.35
CA PRO A 269 -4.96 -16.09 16.96
C PRO A 269 -4.31 -17.02 17.97
N GLU A 270 -4.94 -18.17 18.24
CA GLU A 270 -4.38 -19.16 19.15
C GLU A 270 -2.94 -19.45 18.76
N LEU A 271 -2.02 -19.04 19.65
CA LEU A 271 -0.60 -19.06 19.37
C LEU A 271 -0.21 -20.51 19.10
N THR A 272 0.36 -20.79 17.93
CA THR A 272 0.87 -22.14 17.62
C THR A 272 1.87 -22.58 18.72
N PRO A 273 2.03 -23.89 18.99
CA PRO A 273 2.97 -24.35 20.01
C PRO A 273 4.41 -23.84 19.81
N ALA A 274 4.84 -23.67 18.55
CA ALA A 274 6.14 -23.08 18.22
C ALA A 274 6.25 -21.62 18.66
N LEU A 275 5.16 -20.88 18.51
CA LEU A 275 5.05 -19.47 18.86
C LEU A 275 4.87 -19.25 20.37
N GLN A 276 4.14 -20.13 21.06
CA GLN A 276 4.11 -20.17 22.53
C GLN A 276 5.51 -20.47 23.09
N ALA A 277 6.25 -21.40 22.49
CA ALA A 277 7.62 -21.69 22.88
C ALA A 277 8.57 -20.51 22.59
N LEU A 278 8.31 -19.74 21.53
CA LEU A 278 9.04 -18.51 21.21
C LEU A 278 8.73 -17.41 22.24
N LEU A 279 7.47 -17.16 22.55
CA LEU A 279 7.03 -16.18 23.55
C LEU A 279 7.57 -16.52 24.95
N LYS A 280 7.56 -17.80 25.33
CA LYS A 280 8.16 -18.27 26.59
C LYS A 280 9.69 -18.13 26.63
N LYS A 281 10.36 -18.15 25.46
CA LYS A 281 11.78 -17.78 25.36
C LYS A 281 11.97 -16.27 25.48
N LEU A 282 11.06 -15.48 24.91
CA LEU A 282 11.07 -14.02 24.97
C LEU A 282 10.74 -13.47 26.36
N GLU A 283 9.91 -14.14 27.16
CA GLU A 283 9.72 -13.82 28.58
C GLU A 283 11.05 -13.81 29.37
N LYS A 284 11.96 -14.71 28.98
CA LYS A 284 13.30 -14.84 29.56
C LYS A 284 14.35 -13.99 28.84
N ALA A 285 13.96 -13.24 27.81
CA ALA A 285 14.89 -12.40 27.08
C ALA A 285 15.38 -11.23 27.96
N PRO A 286 16.61 -10.73 27.73
CA PRO A 286 17.22 -9.70 28.56
C PRO A 286 16.69 -8.28 28.27
N TYR A 287 15.51 -8.13 27.68
CA TYR A 287 14.94 -6.85 27.25
C TYR A 287 13.42 -6.79 27.41
N GLU A 288 12.87 -5.58 27.44
CA GLU A 288 11.44 -5.27 27.42
C GLU A 288 11.04 -4.68 26.07
N LEU A 289 9.90 -5.18 25.56
CA LEU A 289 9.24 -4.65 24.38
C LEU A 289 8.44 -3.42 24.79
N GLY A 290 8.67 -2.28 24.13
CA GLY A 290 7.80 -1.12 24.26
C GLY A 290 6.44 -1.41 23.62
N GLY A 291 5.38 -1.38 24.42
CA GLY A 291 3.99 -1.43 23.98
C GLY A 291 3.10 -0.84 25.08
N HIS A 292 2.26 0.14 24.72
CA HIS A 292 1.36 0.81 25.66
C HIS A 292 0.08 -0.03 25.87
N ASP A 293 -0.33 -0.09 27.13
CA ASP A 293 -1.53 -0.69 27.72
C ASP A 293 -1.63 -2.22 27.71
N GLY A 294 -1.42 -2.76 28.91
CA GLY A 294 -1.55 -4.17 29.20
C GLY A 294 -2.97 -4.68 29.05
N GLN A 295 -3.08 -5.82 28.38
CA GLN A 295 -3.90 -6.91 28.88
C GLN A 295 -2.99 -8.10 29.16
N ASP A 296 -3.13 -8.56 30.39
CA ASP A 296 -2.24 -9.44 31.14
C ASP A 296 -2.34 -10.91 30.66
N LEU A 297 -1.22 -11.64 30.65
CA LEU A 297 -1.26 -13.11 30.73
C LEU A 297 -0.55 -13.67 31.98
N SER A 298 0.00 -12.86 32.88
CA SER A 298 0.21 -13.23 34.30
C SER A 298 0.94 -12.16 35.12
N GLY A 299 0.18 -11.29 35.79
CA GLY A 299 0.41 -10.74 37.12
C GLY A 299 1.84 -10.33 37.56
N LEU A 300 1.96 -9.01 37.80
CA LEU A 300 2.85 -8.32 38.78
C LEU A 300 4.32 -8.05 38.40
N ALA A 301 4.60 -6.85 37.88
CA ALA A 301 5.30 -5.77 38.61
C ALA A 301 5.56 -4.50 37.76
N ARG A 302 4.95 -3.38 38.19
CA ARG A 302 5.51 -2.01 38.30
C ARG A 302 6.33 -1.43 37.11
N ARG A 303 5.66 -0.61 36.28
CA ARG A 303 5.77 0.88 36.18
C ARG A 303 5.29 1.31 34.79
N GLN A 304 4.04 1.77 34.73
CA GLN A 304 3.58 2.64 33.64
C GLN A 304 4.42 3.92 33.67
N ILE A 305 5.06 4.25 32.56
CA ILE A 305 5.36 5.64 32.23
C ILE A 305 4.45 5.98 31.05
N SER A 306 3.22 6.36 31.35
CA SER A 306 2.33 6.98 30.37
C SER A 306 2.74 8.45 30.22
N TYR A 307 3.13 8.87 29.02
CA TYR A 307 3.26 10.29 28.69
C TYR A 307 2.26 10.64 27.59
N VAL A 308 1.25 11.44 27.97
CA VAL A 308 0.41 12.22 27.06
C VAL A 308 1.00 13.63 27.01
N TRP A 309 1.31 14.13 25.82
CA TRP A 309 1.67 15.54 25.63
C TRP A 309 0.38 16.35 25.42
N GLY A 310 0.17 17.35 26.27
CA GLY A 310 -0.84 18.40 26.09
C GLY A 310 -0.12 19.73 25.98
N GLY A 311 -0.39 20.45 24.89
CA GLY A 311 0.24 21.71 24.52
C GLY A 311 0.11 22.82 25.56
N GLY A 312 1.09 23.73 25.53
CA GLY A 312 1.13 24.90 26.39
C GLY A 312 0.01 25.91 26.08
N GLY A 313 -0.72 26.29 27.12
CA GLY A 313 -1.55 27.48 27.15
C GLY A 313 -1.47 28.09 28.55
N ALA A 314 -0.66 29.13 28.71
CA ALA A 314 -0.66 29.94 29.92
C ALA A 314 -1.98 30.73 30.00
N VAL A 315 -2.76 30.53 31.05
CA VAL A 315 -3.73 31.53 31.52
C VAL A 315 -3.82 31.50 33.04
N ASP A 316 -3.91 32.71 33.58
CA ASP A 316 -3.72 33.12 34.97
C ASP A 316 -4.65 32.45 35.99
N ALA A 317 -4.18 32.48 37.24
CA ALA A 317 -4.92 32.08 38.43
C ALA A 317 -6.15 32.96 38.67
N THR A 318 -7.30 32.34 38.97
CA THR A 318 -8.22 32.64 40.11
C THR A 318 -9.63 32.11 39.87
N SER A 319 -9.99 31.00 40.52
CA SER A 319 -11.34 30.77 41.08
C SER A 319 -11.43 29.36 41.66
N GLY A 320 -11.69 29.27 42.97
CA GLY A 320 -11.86 28.00 43.69
C GLY A 320 -13.14 27.24 43.28
N PRO A 321 -13.28 25.99 43.73
CA PRO A 321 -14.39 25.13 43.36
C PRO A 321 -15.61 25.42 44.25
N ASP A 322 -16.73 25.79 43.65
CA ASP A 322 -18.05 25.56 44.23
C ASP A 322 -18.61 24.22 43.72
N PRO A 323 -19.17 23.35 44.58
CA PRO A 323 -19.57 22.00 44.22
C PRO A 323 -21.09 21.91 44.03
N ILE A 324 -21.56 21.63 42.82
CA ILE A 324 -22.96 21.31 42.54
C ILE A 324 -22.97 20.41 41.29
N VAL A 325 -23.74 19.35 41.10
CA VAL A 325 -24.71 18.52 41.84
C VAL A 325 -25.01 17.38 40.86
N SER A 326 -25.18 16.17 41.37
CA SER A 326 -25.80 15.04 40.67
C SER A 326 -27.17 15.40 40.08
N ARG A 327 -27.37 15.14 38.79
CA ARG A 327 -28.71 14.95 38.21
C ARG A 327 -28.76 13.72 37.32
N THR A 328 -29.31 12.68 37.92
CA THR A 328 -30.08 11.61 37.30
C THR A 328 -31.16 12.18 36.38
N LEU A 329 -31.28 11.62 35.18
CA LEU A 329 -32.46 11.70 34.32
C LEU A 329 -32.56 10.36 33.59
N ASP A 330 -33.35 9.45 34.16
CA ASP A 330 -33.97 8.35 33.42
C ASP A 330 -35.48 8.60 33.40
N ASP A 331 -35.95 8.80 32.17
CA ASP A 331 -37.22 8.43 31.57
C ASP A 331 -38.51 8.32 32.41
N GLU A 332 -39.37 9.31 32.21
CA GLU A 332 -40.81 9.09 32.03
C GLU A 332 -41.24 9.56 30.62
N ARG A 333 -41.63 8.62 29.76
CA ARG A 333 -42.74 8.80 28.81
C ARG A 333 -43.53 7.50 28.60
N ARG A 334 -44.76 7.53 29.10
CA ARG A 334 -45.94 7.36 28.25
C ARG A 334 -46.19 8.67 27.49
#